data_AF-A0A2T0FPC5-F1
#
_entry.id   AF-A0A2T0FPC5-F1
#
_cell.length_a   1.000
_cell.length_b   1.000
_cell.length_c   1.000
_cell.angle_alpha   90.00
_cell.angle_beta   90.00
_cell.angle_gamma   90.00
#
_symmetry.space_group_name_H-M   'P 1'
#
loop_
_entity.id
_entity.type
_entity.pdbx_description
1 polymer ?
#
loop_
_entity_poly.entity_id
_entity_poly.type
_entity_poly.pdbx_seq_one_letter_code
_entity_poly.pdbx_strand_id
1 'polypeptide(L)'
;MLFRQVQQRLLKVQVIPVRTATKRASGGNKATNNTAGRRLGPKKGEGQFVQAGQIIWRQRGTKWYPGENAGVGRDHTIYAREPGFVRYYRDPFHAKRRFIGVALAPQETLPTPHFAPRRRRFGYKPIDNEDVADFEKSYLTKKETERLLEREAQLEDRLNKRATLQEEYQKALAELVPELSEEELDLQAVRFIEIRKYMNGGMAFEVSREIVDSHNRADLAVEVKTGRLSAEEADKGQKEIDVLNKKVDDKAMVAMVDAKFVVVKFATPEQRAEMRSELIKQIAELTKGHEVTPGEVIEKVELLLKKSVFSTGDRVTLRRKHLRRPLPIPISPENRKEFEKLAKKGEGEIRKVWLSQQQTMHEFYIPTGASMIFN
;
A
#
# COMPACT_ATOMS: atom_id res chain seq x y z
N MET A 1 100.41 52.38 -58.01
CA MET A 1 101.39 51.50 -58.66
C MET A 1 100.91 50.06 -58.52
N LEU A 2 100.84 49.39 -59.66
CA LEU A 2 100.54 47.98 -59.85
C LEU A 2 101.31 47.06 -58.89
N PHE A 3 100.63 45.98 -58.51
CA PHE A 3 101.15 44.61 -58.40
C PHE A 3 102.46 44.42 -57.62
N ARG A 4 102.40 43.55 -56.60
CA ARG A 4 102.86 42.18 -56.83
C ARG A 4 102.60 41.26 -55.65
N GLN A 5 102.12 40.08 -56.05
CA GLN A 5 102.53 38.77 -55.56
C GLN A 5 102.14 38.44 -54.12
N VAL A 6 101.12 37.61 -53.92
CA VAL A 6 101.16 36.17 -54.26
C VAL A 6 102.47 35.56 -53.75
N GLN A 7 102.45 35.02 -52.54
CA GLN A 7 102.58 33.57 -52.37
C GLN A 7 102.46 33.19 -50.88
N GLN A 8 101.43 32.40 -50.60
CA GLN A 8 101.51 31.15 -49.85
C GLN A 8 102.68 31.00 -48.86
N ARG A 9 102.36 31.12 -47.57
CA ARG A 9 102.89 30.25 -46.50
C ARG A 9 101.77 30.12 -45.46
N LEU A 10 100.92 29.11 -45.64
CA LEU A 10 101.02 27.82 -44.94
C LEU A 10 100.89 27.95 -43.42
N LEU A 11 99.75 27.42 -42.96
CA LEU A 11 99.53 26.71 -41.70
C LEU A 11 99.48 27.54 -40.42
N LYS A 12 98.24 27.80 -39.97
CA LYS A 12 97.68 27.19 -38.75
C LYS A 12 96.17 27.45 -38.75
N VAL A 13 95.43 26.49 -39.31
CA VAL A 13 93.96 26.45 -39.19
C VAL A 13 93.65 26.02 -37.77
N GLN A 14 93.38 26.98 -36.88
CA GLN A 14 92.61 26.73 -35.67
C GLN A 14 91.16 27.03 -36.01
N VAL A 15 90.36 26.00 -36.27
CA VAL A 15 88.91 26.14 -36.37
C VAL A 15 88.38 26.37 -34.96
N ILE A 16 88.20 27.64 -34.60
CA ILE A 16 87.36 28.02 -33.46
C ILE A 16 85.91 27.84 -33.94
N PRO A 17 85.10 26.93 -33.36
CA PRO A 17 83.69 26.87 -33.73
C PRO A 17 83.01 28.15 -33.26
N VAL A 18 82.77 29.07 -34.20
CA VAL A 18 81.88 30.20 -34.00
C VAL A 18 80.47 29.65 -33.85
N ARG A 19 79.97 29.55 -32.60
CA ARG A 19 78.55 29.33 -32.37
C ARG A 19 77.79 30.61 -32.67
N THR A 20 77.29 30.73 -33.90
CA THR A 20 76.21 31.67 -34.20
C THR A 20 74.91 31.11 -33.66
N ALA A 21 74.29 31.80 -32.72
CA ALA A 21 72.87 31.59 -32.40
C ALA A 21 72.12 32.88 -32.71
N THR A 22 71.59 33.04 -33.93
CA THR A 22 70.76 34.22 -34.26
C THR A 22 69.65 33.93 -35.27
N LYS A 23 68.86 32.86 -35.02
CA LYS A 23 67.38 32.94 -35.02
C LYS A 23 66.83 31.82 -34.15
N ARG A 24 66.55 32.11 -32.87
CA ARG A 24 65.71 31.25 -32.00
C ARG A 24 64.20 31.48 -32.27
N ALA A 25 63.86 31.85 -33.49
CA ALA A 25 62.51 32.18 -33.93
C ALA A 25 62.37 31.91 -35.44
N SER A 26 62.52 30.64 -35.85
CA SER A 26 61.73 30.16 -36.97
C SER A 26 60.31 30.10 -36.45
N GLY A 27 59.43 31.00 -36.92
CA GLY A 27 58.08 31.11 -36.43
C GLY A 27 57.42 29.73 -36.38
N GLY A 28 56.94 29.31 -35.21
CA GLY A 28 56.13 28.11 -35.09
C GLY A 28 54.97 28.20 -36.08
N ASN A 29 54.57 27.05 -36.65
CA ASN A 29 53.40 26.93 -37.52
C ASN A 29 52.28 27.81 -36.96
N LYS A 30 51.94 28.89 -37.66
CA LYS A 30 50.88 29.80 -37.22
C LYS A 30 49.62 28.96 -37.03
N ALA A 31 49.19 28.78 -35.78
CA ALA A 31 47.96 28.05 -35.49
C ALA A 31 46.78 28.91 -35.95
N THR A 32 46.31 28.69 -37.18
CA THR A 32 45.12 29.33 -37.77
C THR A 32 43.80 28.65 -37.36
N ASN A 33 43.85 27.69 -36.44
CA ASN A 33 42.67 26.94 -36.02
C ASN A 33 41.85 27.74 -35.00
N ASN A 34 40.87 28.50 -35.48
CA ASN A 34 39.82 29.07 -34.65
C ASN A 34 38.50 28.32 -34.88
N THR A 35 37.81 27.93 -33.80
CA THR A 35 36.50 27.29 -33.91
C THR A 35 35.41 28.33 -34.11
N ALA A 36 34.41 28.01 -34.94
CA ALA A 36 33.25 28.89 -35.12
C ALA A 36 32.54 29.18 -33.79
N GLY A 37 32.07 30.42 -33.63
CA GLY A 37 31.29 30.84 -32.47
C GLY A 37 30.03 29.99 -32.28
N ARG A 38 29.81 29.47 -31.07
CA ARG A 38 28.73 28.52 -30.75
C ARG A 38 27.34 29.16 -30.57
N ARG A 39 27.20 30.46 -30.88
CA ARG A 39 25.94 31.25 -30.80
C ARG A 39 25.25 31.12 -29.43
N LEU A 40 26.03 31.05 -28.35
CA LEU A 40 25.54 31.04 -26.97
C LEU A 40 24.95 32.41 -26.59
N GLY A 41 24.15 32.46 -25.52
CA GLY A 41 23.53 33.68 -25.00
C GLY A 41 22.00 33.63 -24.98
N PRO A 42 21.35 34.77 -24.68
CA PRO A 42 19.90 34.89 -24.65
C PRO A 42 19.31 34.64 -26.03
N LYS A 43 18.13 34.03 -26.04
CA LYS A 43 17.27 33.86 -27.21
C LYS A 43 15.92 34.54 -27.02
N LYS A 44 15.51 34.74 -25.77
CA LYS A 44 14.36 35.54 -25.37
C LYS A 44 14.80 36.54 -24.31
N GLY A 45 14.27 37.76 -24.39
CA GLY A 45 14.53 38.84 -23.43
C GLY A 45 13.53 38.86 -22.29
N GLU A 46 13.77 39.75 -21.31
CA GLU A 46 12.84 40.05 -20.21
C GLU A 46 11.47 40.47 -20.75
N GLY A 47 10.39 39.96 -20.16
CA GLY A 47 9.00 40.27 -20.52
C GLY A 47 8.53 39.71 -21.87
N GLN A 48 9.36 38.95 -22.59
CA GLN A 48 8.95 38.38 -23.87
C GLN A 48 8.03 37.17 -23.71
N PHE A 49 7.01 37.10 -24.54
CA PHE A 49 6.12 35.94 -24.62
C PHE A 49 6.85 34.72 -25.20
N VAL A 50 6.65 33.58 -24.56
CA VAL A 50 7.19 32.27 -24.96
C VAL A 50 6.11 31.21 -24.92
N GLN A 51 6.23 30.23 -25.82
CA GLN A 51 5.44 29.00 -25.79
C GLN A 51 6.22 27.87 -25.13
N ALA A 52 5.53 26.82 -24.68
CA ALA A 52 6.16 25.62 -24.16
C ALA A 52 7.18 25.05 -25.17
N GLY A 53 8.36 24.67 -24.69
CA GLY A 53 9.49 24.17 -25.48
C GLY A 53 10.40 25.24 -26.09
N GLN A 54 10.02 26.52 -26.09
CA GLN A 54 10.87 27.57 -26.67
C GLN A 54 12.14 27.79 -25.84
N ILE A 55 13.28 27.92 -26.52
CA ILE A 55 14.57 28.18 -25.90
C ILE A 55 14.65 29.64 -25.45
N ILE A 56 14.99 29.86 -24.18
CA ILE A 56 15.19 31.17 -23.58
C ILE A 56 16.67 31.55 -23.55
N TRP A 57 17.56 30.60 -23.22
CA TRP A 57 18.99 30.87 -23.09
C TRP A 57 19.85 29.65 -23.42
N ARG A 58 20.87 29.83 -24.28
CA ARG A 58 21.89 28.79 -24.55
C ARG A 58 23.18 29.10 -23.83
N GLN A 59 23.73 28.15 -23.08
CA GLN A 59 24.92 28.37 -22.25
C GLN A 59 25.85 27.16 -22.20
N ARG A 60 27.02 27.36 -21.61
CA ARG A 60 27.94 26.30 -21.16
C ARG A 60 28.06 26.43 -19.65
N GLY A 61 27.68 25.38 -18.94
CA GLY A 61 27.38 25.46 -17.50
C GLY A 61 26.16 26.34 -17.20
N THR A 62 25.77 26.39 -15.93
CA THR A 62 24.61 27.15 -15.46
C THR A 62 24.99 28.56 -15.02
N LYS A 63 25.13 29.48 -16.00
CA LYS A 63 25.29 30.91 -15.70
C LYS A 63 23.98 31.53 -15.21
N TRP A 64 22.89 31.02 -15.74
CA TRP A 64 21.52 31.17 -15.27
C TRP A 64 20.99 29.79 -14.88
N TYR A 65 20.19 29.74 -13.83
CA TYR A 65 19.50 28.55 -13.34
C TYR A 65 18.05 28.57 -13.80
N PRO A 66 17.43 27.40 -14.03
CA PRO A 66 16.00 27.33 -14.31
C PRO A 66 15.22 27.77 -13.06
N GLY A 67 14.36 28.77 -13.24
CA GLY A 67 13.41 29.26 -12.26
C GLY A 67 12.02 28.67 -12.44
N GLU A 68 11.00 29.38 -11.99
CA GLU A 68 9.60 28.95 -12.12
C GLU A 68 9.21 28.71 -13.59
N ASN A 69 8.49 27.62 -13.87
CA ASN A 69 8.01 27.23 -15.21
C ASN A 69 9.08 27.18 -16.32
N ALA A 70 10.35 27.07 -15.95
CA ALA A 70 11.47 26.88 -16.87
C ALA A 70 12.15 25.52 -16.64
N GLY A 71 12.60 24.90 -17.72
CA GLY A 71 13.35 23.66 -17.72
C GLY A 71 14.80 23.88 -18.15
N VAL A 72 15.66 22.91 -17.86
CA VAL A 72 17.05 22.88 -18.31
C VAL A 72 17.31 21.62 -19.13
N GLY A 73 17.94 21.78 -20.30
CA GLY A 73 18.33 20.67 -21.17
C GLY A 73 19.71 20.10 -20.81
N ARG A 74 20.12 19.04 -21.51
CA ARG A 74 21.44 18.38 -21.32
C ARG A 74 22.62 19.33 -21.50
N ASP A 75 22.53 20.28 -22.43
CA ASP A 75 23.58 21.28 -22.67
C ASP A 75 23.44 22.52 -21.77
N HIS A 76 22.65 22.44 -20.69
CA HIS A 76 22.26 23.53 -19.80
C HIS A 76 21.44 24.65 -20.47
N THR A 77 20.89 24.41 -21.66
CA THR A 77 19.96 25.34 -22.31
C THR A 77 18.69 25.46 -21.49
N ILE A 78 18.27 26.70 -21.20
CA ILE A 78 17.01 26.97 -20.50
C ILE A 78 15.89 27.11 -21.53
N TYR A 79 14.79 26.42 -21.29
CA TYR A 79 13.59 26.43 -22.14
C TYR A 79 12.33 26.65 -21.30
N ALA A 80 11.27 27.18 -21.91
CA ALA A 80 9.98 27.37 -21.26
C ALA A 80 9.24 26.03 -21.13
N ARG A 81 8.70 25.70 -19.94
CA ARG A 81 7.83 24.52 -19.76
C ARG A 81 6.37 24.85 -20.05
N GLU A 82 5.97 26.08 -19.77
CA GLU A 82 4.62 26.57 -19.97
C GLU A 82 4.63 27.85 -20.83
N PRO A 83 3.53 28.17 -21.52
CA PRO A 83 3.40 29.44 -22.21
C PRO A 83 3.24 30.60 -21.21
N GLY A 84 3.98 31.68 -21.42
CA GLY A 84 3.98 32.84 -20.51
C GLY A 84 5.05 33.86 -20.88
N PHE A 85 5.52 34.63 -19.90
CA PHE A 85 6.44 35.75 -20.08
C PHE A 85 7.75 35.50 -19.35
N VAL A 86 8.87 35.65 -20.05
CA VAL A 86 10.21 35.39 -19.48
C VAL A 86 10.54 36.43 -18.42
N ARG A 87 11.00 35.98 -17.25
CA ARG A 87 11.45 36.82 -16.14
C ARG A 87 12.84 36.39 -15.67
N TYR A 88 13.75 37.35 -15.60
CA TYR A 88 15.10 37.20 -15.06
C TYR A 88 15.10 37.75 -13.63
N TYR A 89 15.47 36.92 -12.65
CA TYR A 89 15.37 37.32 -11.25
C TYR A 89 16.46 36.69 -10.37
N ARG A 90 16.54 37.16 -9.13
CA ARG A 90 17.33 36.53 -8.06
C ARG A 90 16.39 36.05 -6.99
N ASP A 91 16.61 34.84 -6.54
CA ASP A 91 15.81 34.23 -5.49
C ASP A 91 16.55 34.37 -4.14
N PRO A 92 15.92 34.95 -3.09
CA PRO A 92 16.48 35.02 -1.75
C PRO A 92 16.95 33.66 -1.20
N PHE A 93 16.28 32.56 -1.54
CA PHE A 93 16.69 31.21 -1.12
C PHE A 93 18.05 30.79 -1.70
N HIS A 94 18.47 31.42 -2.78
CA HIS A 94 19.69 31.09 -3.52
C HIS A 94 20.47 32.36 -3.87
N ALA A 95 20.93 33.08 -2.85
CA ALA A 95 21.54 34.41 -2.95
C ALA A 95 22.63 34.60 -4.02
N LYS A 96 23.46 33.58 -4.29
CA LYS A 96 24.57 33.65 -5.27
C LYS A 96 24.16 33.27 -6.70
N ARG A 97 22.92 32.80 -6.90
CA ARG A 97 22.43 32.28 -8.19
C ARG A 97 21.50 33.28 -8.86
N ARG A 98 21.43 33.19 -10.18
CA ARG A 98 20.53 33.99 -11.01
C ARG A 98 19.59 33.06 -11.75
N PHE A 99 18.31 33.41 -11.83
CA PHE A 99 17.26 32.55 -12.34
C PHE A 99 16.59 33.15 -13.57
N ILE A 100 16.13 32.26 -14.44
CA ILE A 100 15.24 32.58 -15.54
C ILE A 100 14.00 31.72 -15.34
N GLY A 101 12.86 32.37 -15.15
CA GLY A 101 11.56 31.72 -15.07
C GLY A 101 10.61 32.24 -16.14
N VAL A 102 9.42 31.66 -16.16
CA VAL A 102 8.30 32.06 -17.01
C VAL A 102 7.11 32.38 -16.12
N ALA A 103 6.74 33.65 -16.03
CA ALA A 103 5.54 34.10 -15.36
C ALA A 103 4.31 33.80 -16.22
N LEU A 104 3.20 33.37 -15.61
CA LEU A 104 2.01 32.98 -16.37
C LEU A 104 1.25 34.20 -16.90
N ALA A 105 1.32 35.32 -16.17
CA ALA A 105 0.75 36.60 -16.56
C ALA A 105 1.84 37.63 -16.85
N PRO A 106 1.58 38.62 -17.74
CA PRO A 106 2.56 39.66 -18.02
C PRO A 106 2.87 40.53 -16.80
N GLN A 107 1.88 40.80 -15.95
CA GLN A 107 2.04 41.66 -14.76
C GLN A 107 2.75 40.95 -13.59
N GLU A 108 2.96 39.64 -13.69
CA GLU A 108 3.53 38.86 -12.61
C GLU A 108 5.06 38.98 -12.61
N THR A 109 5.58 39.26 -11.41
CA THR A 109 7.00 39.39 -11.13
C THR A 109 7.51 38.12 -10.46
N LEU A 110 8.66 37.62 -10.91
CA LEU A 110 9.38 36.56 -10.24
C LEU A 110 10.55 37.17 -9.42
N PRO A 111 10.89 36.64 -8.24
CA PRO A 111 10.33 35.43 -7.60
C PRO A 111 8.93 35.66 -6.99
N THR A 112 8.08 34.64 -7.00
CA THR A 112 6.80 34.70 -6.29
C THR A 112 7.01 34.67 -4.76
N PRO A 113 6.09 35.26 -3.97
CA PRO A 113 6.16 35.14 -2.51
C PRO A 113 6.07 33.68 -2.07
N HIS A 114 6.96 33.23 -1.19
CA HIS A 114 7.13 31.81 -0.85
C HIS A 114 5.86 31.13 -0.30
N PHE A 115 5.09 31.84 0.53
CA PHE A 115 3.87 31.31 1.15
C PHE A 115 2.60 31.57 0.32
N ALA A 116 2.72 32.30 -0.79
CA ALA A 116 1.58 32.49 -1.69
C ALA A 116 1.26 31.16 -2.39
N PRO A 117 -0.03 30.89 -2.69
CA PRO A 117 -0.39 29.70 -3.46
C PRO A 117 0.29 29.74 -4.82
N ARG A 118 0.89 28.60 -5.21
CA ARG A 118 1.54 28.49 -6.53
C ARG A 118 0.52 28.67 -7.64
N ARG A 119 0.75 29.64 -8.51
CA ARG A 119 -0.05 29.80 -9.73
C ARG A 119 0.27 28.67 -10.70
N ARG A 120 -0.77 28.01 -11.21
CA ARG A 120 -0.67 26.86 -12.12
C ARG A 120 -1.62 27.06 -13.30
N ARG A 121 -1.20 26.62 -14.49
CA ARG A 121 -2.08 26.57 -15.67
C ARG A 121 -2.71 25.18 -15.76
N PHE A 122 -4.04 25.11 -15.88
CA PHE A 122 -4.75 23.83 -16.06
C PHE A 122 -4.46 23.23 -17.46
N GLY A 123 -4.54 24.05 -18.51
CA GLY A 123 -4.07 23.68 -19.85
C GLY A 123 -5.05 22.86 -20.71
N TYR A 124 -6.17 22.39 -20.14
CA TYR A 124 -7.21 21.66 -20.85
C TYR A 124 -8.47 22.50 -21.06
N LYS A 125 -9.29 22.10 -22.03
CA LYS A 125 -10.61 22.66 -22.33
C LYS A 125 -11.67 21.56 -22.24
N PRO A 126 -12.91 21.87 -21.81
CA PRO A 126 -14.01 20.91 -21.92
C PRO A 126 -14.21 20.53 -23.39
N ILE A 127 -14.61 19.29 -23.63
CA ILE A 127 -14.95 18.78 -24.95
C ILE A 127 -16.45 19.03 -25.13
N ASP A 128 -16.80 19.96 -26.02
CA ASP A 128 -18.20 20.34 -26.26
C ASP A 128 -18.92 19.34 -27.19
N ASN A 129 -18.17 18.63 -28.04
CA ASN A 129 -18.72 17.63 -28.95
C ASN A 129 -18.94 16.30 -28.21
N GLU A 130 -20.20 15.86 -28.17
CA GLU A 130 -20.64 14.63 -27.48
C GLU A 130 -19.91 13.39 -28.02
N ASP A 131 -19.78 13.24 -29.34
CA ASP A 131 -19.13 12.06 -29.94
C ASP A 131 -17.68 11.91 -29.48
N VAL A 132 -16.96 13.04 -29.42
CA VAL A 132 -15.57 13.08 -28.97
C VAL A 132 -15.49 12.86 -27.46
N ALA A 133 -16.44 13.40 -26.70
CA ALA A 133 -16.53 13.19 -25.26
C ALA A 133 -16.80 11.71 -24.92
N ASP A 134 -17.64 11.03 -25.68
CA ASP A 134 -17.96 9.62 -25.47
C ASP A 134 -16.80 8.72 -25.88
N PHE A 135 -16.08 9.06 -26.97
CA PHE A 135 -14.82 8.41 -27.29
C PHE A 135 -13.79 8.54 -26.15
N GLU A 136 -13.58 9.75 -25.63
CA GLU A 136 -12.64 10.00 -24.53
C GLU A 136 -13.05 9.27 -23.24
N LYS A 137 -14.35 9.20 -22.93
CA LYS A 137 -14.87 8.40 -21.80
C LYS A 137 -14.62 6.90 -21.98
N SER A 138 -14.75 6.40 -23.20
CA SER A 138 -14.54 4.98 -23.53
C SER A 138 -13.07 4.59 -23.58
N TYR A 139 -12.17 5.57 -23.74
CA TYR A 139 -10.74 5.32 -23.84
C TYR A 139 -10.16 4.81 -22.52
N LEU A 140 -9.53 3.64 -22.58
CA LEU A 140 -8.84 3.01 -21.47
C LEU A 140 -7.36 2.83 -21.82
N THR A 141 -6.49 2.92 -20.81
CA THR A 141 -5.08 2.62 -21.01
C THR A 141 -4.88 1.14 -21.29
N LYS A 142 -3.80 0.77 -22.00
CA LYS A 142 -3.48 -0.64 -22.30
C LYS A 142 -3.51 -1.56 -21.06
N LYS A 143 -3.04 -1.06 -19.91
CA LYS A 143 -3.03 -1.83 -18.65
C LYS A 143 -4.43 -2.03 -18.07
N GLU A 144 -5.36 -1.10 -18.32
CA GLU A 144 -6.74 -1.20 -17.88
C GLU A 144 -7.53 -2.13 -18.80
N THR A 145 -7.33 -2.04 -20.13
CA THR A 145 -7.97 -2.94 -21.09
C THR A 145 -7.59 -4.39 -20.85
N GLU A 146 -6.30 -4.67 -20.62
CA GLU A 146 -5.82 -6.04 -20.35
C GLU A 146 -6.38 -6.63 -19.04
N ARG A 147 -6.69 -5.78 -18.06
CA ARG A 147 -7.21 -6.20 -16.74
C ARG A 147 -8.72 -6.14 -16.61
N LEU A 148 -9.43 -5.67 -17.64
CA LEU A 148 -10.87 -5.42 -17.58
C LEU A 148 -11.63 -6.73 -17.34
N LEU A 149 -11.37 -7.76 -18.15
CA LEU A 149 -12.02 -9.07 -18.04
C LEU A 149 -11.73 -9.75 -16.69
N GLU A 150 -10.51 -9.62 -16.19
CA GLU A 150 -10.15 -10.14 -14.87
C GLU A 150 -10.92 -9.41 -13.74
N ARG A 151 -11.03 -8.08 -13.82
CA ARG A 151 -11.77 -7.28 -12.82
C ARG A 151 -13.26 -7.55 -12.84
N GLU A 152 -13.84 -7.77 -14.02
CA GLU A 152 -15.25 -8.14 -14.19
C GLU A 152 -15.52 -9.51 -13.58
N ALA A 153 -14.72 -10.53 -13.90
CA ALA A 153 -14.83 -11.84 -13.27
C ALA A 153 -14.67 -11.77 -11.74
N GLN A 154 -13.72 -10.98 -11.23
CA GLN A 154 -13.57 -10.74 -9.79
C GLN A 154 -14.75 -9.98 -9.17
N LEU A 155 -15.45 -9.14 -9.94
CA LEU A 155 -16.66 -8.46 -9.48
C LEU A 155 -17.82 -9.46 -9.41
N GLU A 156 -18.02 -10.27 -10.44
CA GLU A 156 -19.03 -11.34 -10.49
C GLU A 156 -18.83 -12.33 -9.34
N ASP A 157 -17.61 -12.81 -9.12
CA ASP A 157 -17.27 -13.68 -7.99
C ASP A 157 -17.62 -13.06 -6.63
N ARG A 158 -17.41 -11.74 -6.48
CA ARG A 158 -17.77 -11.03 -5.24
C ARG A 158 -19.28 -10.89 -5.09
N LEU A 159 -20.01 -10.68 -6.18
CA LEU A 159 -21.47 -10.61 -6.17
C LEU A 159 -22.08 -11.98 -5.82
N ASN A 160 -21.58 -13.05 -6.43
CA ASN A 160 -22.01 -14.43 -6.13
C ASN A 160 -21.78 -14.78 -4.65
N LYS A 161 -20.61 -14.43 -4.10
CA LYS A 161 -20.33 -14.63 -2.66
C LYS A 161 -21.23 -13.78 -1.75
N ARG A 162 -21.65 -12.59 -2.19
CA ARG A 162 -22.61 -11.78 -1.43
C ARG A 162 -24.00 -12.38 -1.47
N ALA A 163 -24.44 -12.87 -2.63
CA ALA A 163 -25.73 -13.55 -2.79
C ALA A 163 -25.80 -14.82 -1.91
N THR A 164 -24.76 -15.66 -1.89
CA THR A 164 -24.73 -16.83 -1.00
C THR A 164 -24.79 -16.45 0.48
N LEU A 165 -24.09 -15.38 0.88
CA LEU A 165 -24.14 -14.87 2.26
C LEU A 165 -25.52 -14.29 2.61
N GLN A 166 -26.19 -13.66 1.65
CA GLN A 166 -27.54 -13.11 1.81
C GLN A 166 -28.54 -14.22 2.09
N GLU A 167 -28.49 -15.32 1.33
CA GLU A 167 -29.31 -16.51 1.59
C GLU A 167 -29.03 -17.15 2.96
N GLU A 168 -27.76 -17.21 3.37
CA GLU A 168 -27.38 -17.69 4.71
C GLU A 168 -27.99 -16.82 5.82
N TYR A 169 -27.92 -15.49 5.66
CA TYR A 169 -28.50 -14.54 6.62
C TYR A 169 -30.02 -14.57 6.64
N GLN A 170 -30.68 -14.66 5.48
CA GLN A 170 -32.13 -14.81 5.39
C GLN A 170 -32.60 -16.06 6.15
N LYS A 171 -31.94 -17.21 5.93
CA LYS A 171 -32.24 -18.46 6.65
C LYS A 171 -32.07 -18.31 8.16
N ALA A 172 -30.97 -17.69 8.61
CA ALA A 172 -30.71 -17.49 10.03
C ALA A 172 -31.69 -16.51 10.68
N LEU A 173 -32.09 -15.44 9.97
CA LEU A 173 -33.06 -14.47 10.46
C LEU A 173 -34.48 -15.05 10.51
N ALA A 174 -34.86 -15.86 9.52
CA ALA A 174 -36.16 -16.53 9.48
C ALA A 174 -36.33 -17.49 10.68
N GLU A 175 -35.27 -18.18 11.11
CA GLU A 175 -35.29 -19.04 12.30
C GLU A 175 -35.44 -18.22 13.60
N LEU A 176 -34.76 -17.07 13.69
CA LEU A 176 -34.73 -16.26 14.91
C LEU A 176 -35.95 -15.36 15.08
N VAL A 177 -36.45 -14.81 13.99
CA VAL A 177 -37.56 -13.86 13.98
C VAL A 177 -38.55 -14.25 12.86
N PRO A 178 -39.43 -15.24 13.12
CA PRO A 178 -40.38 -15.74 12.13
C PRO A 178 -41.50 -14.74 11.75
N GLU A 179 -41.55 -13.58 12.42
CA GLU A 179 -42.54 -12.53 12.18
C GLU A 179 -42.20 -11.62 10.99
N LEU A 180 -40.98 -11.69 10.45
CA LEU A 180 -40.58 -10.82 9.33
C LEU A 180 -41.15 -11.33 7.99
N SER A 181 -41.55 -10.39 7.16
CA SER A 181 -41.85 -10.65 5.74
C SER A 181 -40.58 -10.95 4.93
N GLU A 182 -40.74 -11.54 3.75
CA GLU A 182 -39.62 -11.87 2.85
C GLU A 182 -38.81 -10.63 2.44
N GLU A 183 -39.49 -9.50 2.17
CA GLU A 183 -38.84 -8.22 1.84
C GLU A 183 -38.04 -7.64 3.03
N GLU A 184 -38.59 -7.73 4.24
CA GLU A 184 -37.88 -7.29 5.45
C GLU A 184 -36.68 -8.18 5.76
N LEU A 185 -36.78 -9.50 5.53
CA LEU A 185 -35.66 -10.43 5.67
C LEU A 185 -34.53 -10.09 4.70
N ASP A 186 -34.87 -9.71 3.47
CA ASP A 186 -33.89 -9.34 2.46
C ASP A 186 -33.13 -8.06 2.84
N LEU A 187 -33.88 -7.02 3.22
CA LEU A 187 -33.31 -5.74 3.65
C LEU A 187 -32.39 -5.90 4.87
N GLN A 188 -32.80 -6.74 5.83
CA GLN A 188 -31.97 -7.03 7.00
C GLN A 188 -30.76 -7.88 6.66
N ALA A 189 -30.87 -8.87 5.76
CA ALA A 189 -29.73 -9.65 5.31
C ALA A 189 -28.65 -8.77 4.65
N VAL A 190 -29.06 -7.81 3.80
CA VAL A 190 -28.16 -6.81 3.22
C VAL A 190 -27.49 -5.97 4.31
N ARG A 191 -28.27 -5.45 5.27
CA ARG A 191 -27.75 -4.69 6.42
C ARG A 191 -26.70 -5.50 7.20
N PHE A 192 -26.93 -6.78 7.48
CA PHE A 192 -25.96 -7.63 8.18
C PHE A 192 -24.69 -7.90 7.37
N ILE A 193 -24.78 -8.04 6.05
CA ILE A 193 -23.58 -8.15 5.19
C ILE A 193 -22.71 -6.90 5.31
N GLU A 194 -23.32 -5.72 5.40
CA GLU A 194 -22.58 -4.46 5.60
C GLU A 194 -21.99 -4.35 6.99
N ILE A 195 -22.73 -4.70 8.04
CA ILE A 195 -22.20 -4.73 9.41
C ILE A 195 -21.00 -5.68 9.47
N ARG A 196 -21.11 -6.87 8.86
CA ARG A 196 -20.01 -7.84 8.72
C ARG A 196 -18.79 -7.25 8.03
N LYS A 197 -18.96 -6.44 6.99
CA LYS A 197 -17.86 -5.77 6.29
C LYS A 197 -17.07 -4.86 7.24
N TYR A 198 -17.74 -4.06 8.07
CA TYR A 198 -17.06 -3.15 9.01
C TYR A 198 -16.37 -3.88 10.16
N MET A 199 -16.98 -4.93 10.70
CA MET A 199 -16.32 -5.72 11.73
C MET A 199 -15.15 -6.55 11.20
N ASN A 200 -15.24 -7.06 9.97
CA ASN A 200 -14.07 -7.64 9.29
C ASN A 200 -12.94 -6.61 9.12
N GLY A 201 -13.29 -5.32 9.03
CA GLY A 201 -12.36 -4.19 9.07
C GLY A 201 -11.82 -3.84 10.46
N GLY A 202 -12.24 -4.56 11.51
CA GLY A 202 -11.76 -4.36 12.89
C GLY A 202 -12.61 -3.42 13.75
N MET A 203 -13.77 -2.98 13.27
CA MET A 203 -14.67 -2.12 14.05
C MET A 203 -15.49 -2.93 15.06
N ALA A 204 -15.85 -2.30 16.18
CA ALA A 204 -16.79 -2.87 17.13
C ALA A 204 -18.19 -3.01 16.52
N PHE A 205 -19.00 -3.96 17.02
CA PHE A 205 -20.34 -4.23 16.49
C PHE A 205 -21.28 -3.02 16.58
N GLU A 206 -21.36 -2.37 17.74
CA GLU A 206 -22.22 -1.19 17.96
C GLU A 206 -21.89 -0.07 16.99
N VAL A 207 -20.60 0.25 16.85
CA VAL A 207 -20.11 1.27 15.93
C VAL A 207 -20.39 0.85 14.48
N SER A 208 -20.22 -0.43 14.14
CA SER A 208 -20.51 -0.93 12.79
C SER A 208 -21.98 -0.80 12.41
N ARG A 209 -22.88 -1.07 13.36
CA ARG A 209 -24.33 -0.88 13.21
C ARG A 209 -24.67 0.59 12.97
N GLU A 210 -24.18 1.49 13.81
CA GLU A 210 -24.44 2.93 13.68
C GLU A 210 -23.94 3.48 12.34
N ILE A 211 -22.77 3.02 11.88
CA ILE A 211 -22.21 3.40 10.57
C ILE A 211 -23.14 2.96 9.44
N VAL A 212 -23.61 1.71 9.45
CA VAL A 212 -24.51 1.18 8.40
C VAL A 212 -25.84 1.93 8.41
N ASP A 213 -26.44 2.13 9.58
CA ASP A 213 -27.68 2.88 9.71
C ASP A 213 -27.52 4.34 9.24
N SER A 214 -26.34 4.94 9.48
CA SER A 214 -26.00 6.27 8.96
C SER A 214 -25.77 6.30 7.44
N HIS A 215 -25.22 5.24 6.84
CA HIS A 215 -25.06 5.16 5.39
C HIS A 215 -26.40 5.03 4.69
N ASN A 216 -27.30 4.20 5.20
CA ASN A 216 -28.67 4.07 4.66
C ASN A 216 -29.40 5.43 4.67
N ARG A 217 -29.26 6.21 5.75
CA ARG A 217 -29.80 7.59 5.82
C ARG A 217 -29.17 8.52 4.78
N ALA A 218 -27.86 8.41 4.57
CA ALA A 218 -27.17 9.21 3.57
C ALA A 218 -27.60 8.84 2.15
N ASP A 219 -27.81 7.57 1.86
CA ASP A 219 -28.29 7.08 0.57
C ASP A 219 -29.71 7.59 0.27
N LEU A 220 -30.62 7.55 1.26
CA LEU A 220 -31.95 8.17 1.14
C LEU A 220 -31.86 9.68 0.87
N ALA A 221 -30.97 10.39 1.56
CA ALA A 221 -30.77 11.83 1.34
C ALA A 221 -30.21 12.13 -0.07
N VAL A 222 -29.37 11.25 -0.62
CA VAL A 222 -28.91 11.33 -2.01
C VAL A 222 -30.09 11.14 -2.97
N GLU A 223 -30.98 10.19 -2.72
CA GLU A 223 -32.17 9.95 -3.56
C GLU A 223 -33.19 11.10 -3.53
N VAL A 224 -33.36 11.76 -2.38
CA VAL A 224 -34.16 13.00 -2.29
C VAL A 224 -33.50 14.12 -3.10
N LYS A 225 -32.17 14.23 -3.04
CA LYS A 225 -31.42 15.26 -3.77
C LYS A 225 -31.42 15.03 -5.29
N THR A 226 -31.44 13.78 -5.74
CA THR A 226 -31.60 13.43 -7.17
C THR A 226 -33.04 13.61 -7.65
N GLY A 227 -33.99 13.80 -6.73
CA GLY A 227 -35.42 14.00 -7.03
C GLY A 227 -36.16 12.70 -7.36
N ARG A 228 -35.56 11.53 -7.08
CA ARG A 228 -36.24 10.23 -7.29
C ARG A 228 -37.26 9.93 -6.19
N LEU A 229 -37.06 10.49 -5.00
CA LEU A 229 -37.92 10.35 -3.83
C LEU A 229 -38.33 11.72 -3.30
N SER A 230 -39.57 11.83 -2.82
CA SER A 230 -39.98 13.01 -2.06
C SER A 230 -39.40 12.97 -0.63
N ALA A 231 -39.26 14.14 -0.01
CA ALA A 231 -38.74 14.23 1.36
C ALA A 231 -39.66 13.52 2.37
N GLU A 232 -40.98 13.59 2.16
CA GLU A 232 -41.97 12.96 3.03
C GLU A 232 -41.92 11.42 2.95
N GLU A 233 -41.75 10.88 1.73
CA GLU A 233 -41.58 9.43 1.52
C GLU A 233 -40.27 8.93 2.12
N ALA A 234 -39.18 9.67 1.98
CA ALA A 234 -37.90 9.32 2.56
C ALA A 234 -37.95 9.31 4.09
N ASP A 235 -38.58 10.31 4.72
CA ASP A 235 -38.76 10.36 6.17
C ASP A 235 -39.65 9.23 6.68
N LYS A 236 -40.69 8.86 5.93
CA LYS A 236 -41.57 7.74 6.25
C LYS A 236 -40.79 6.41 6.17
N GLY A 237 -40.09 6.17 5.06
CA GLY A 237 -39.29 4.97 4.86
C GLY A 237 -38.18 4.84 5.91
N GLN A 238 -37.53 5.94 6.28
CA GLN A 238 -36.52 5.93 7.34
C GLN A 238 -37.10 5.53 8.70
N LYS A 239 -38.29 6.01 9.05
CA LYS A 239 -38.97 5.61 10.29
C LYS A 239 -39.35 4.13 10.29
N GLU A 240 -39.81 3.61 9.15
CA GLU A 240 -40.13 2.19 8.99
C GLU A 240 -38.88 1.32 9.15
N ILE A 241 -37.76 1.71 8.52
CA ILE A 241 -36.46 1.04 8.66
C ILE A 241 -35.95 1.11 10.10
N ASP A 242 -36.05 2.26 10.78
CA ASP A 242 -35.61 2.40 12.17
C ASP A 242 -36.43 1.49 13.11
N VAL A 243 -37.73 1.35 12.88
CA VAL A 243 -38.60 0.43 13.63
C VAL A 243 -38.22 -1.01 13.36
N LEU A 244 -37.99 -1.38 12.10
CA LEU A 244 -37.57 -2.72 11.71
C LEU A 244 -36.22 -3.08 12.34
N ASN A 245 -35.23 -2.18 12.24
CA ASN A 245 -33.92 -2.34 12.84
C ASN A 245 -34.03 -2.57 14.34
N LYS A 246 -34.82 -1.78 15.07
CA LYS A 246 -35.05 -1.99 16.50
C LYS A 246 -35.63 -3.38 16.81
N LYS A 247 -36.67 -3.79 16.09
CA LYS A 247 -37.29 -5.13 16.27
C LYS A 247 -36.27 -6.26 16.08
N VAL A 248 -35.44 -6.14 15.05
CA VAL A 248 -34.42 -7.15 14.72
C VAL A 248 -33.29 -7.11 15.73
N ASP A 249 -32.80 -5.93 16.11
CA ASP A 249 -31.68 -5.78 17.03
C ASP A 249 -32.04 -6.20 18.48
N ASP A 250 -33.30 -6.03 18.89
CA ASP A 250 -33.79 -6.48 20.20
C ASP A 250 -33.91 -8.01 20.28
N LYS A 251 -34.39 -8.66 19.21
CA LYS A 251 -34.59 -10.13 19.17
C LYS A 251 -33.32 -10.88 18.78
N ALA A 252 -32.59 -10.31 17.82
CA ALA A 252 -31.28 -10.72 17.42
C ALA A 252 -30.29 -9.71 18.02
N MET A 253 -29.83 -9.91 19.27
CA MET A 253 -28.46 -9.46 19.56
C MET A 253 -27.63 -10.37 18.69
N VAL A 254 -27.32 -9.84 17.54
CA VAL A 254 -26.29 -10.40 16.73
C VAL A 254 -25.04 -10.08 17.49
N ALA A 255 -24.70 -10.96 18.44
CA ALA A 255 -23.32 -11.22 18.72
C ALA A 255 -22.73 -11.81 17.44
N MET A 256 -22.52 -10.95 16.45
CA MET A 256 -21.48 -11.05 15.45
C MET A 256 -20.09 -10.93 16.10
N VAL A 257 -20.00 -11.28 17.38
CA VAL A 257 -18.81 -11.53 18.16
C VAL A 257 -18.58 -13.05 18.20
N ASP A 258 -19.06 -13.74 17.17
CA ASP A 258 -18.56 -15.05 16.88
C ASP A 258 -17.43 -14.91 15.87
N ALA A 259 -16.36 -15.69 16.02
CA ALA A 259 -15.23 -15.68 15.10
C ALA A 259 -15.62 -15.85 13.61
N LYS A 260 -16.87 -16.27 13.35
CA LYS A 260 -17.45 -16.58 12.04
C LYS A 260 -18.57 -15.63 11.59
N PHE A 261 -18.95 -14.63 12.38
CA PHE A 261 -20.00 -13.63 12.05
C PHE A 261 -21.39 -14.22 11.75
N VAL A 262 -21.76 -15.27 12.48
CA VAL A 262 -23.08 -15.91 12.38
C VAL A 262 -24.09 -15.14 13.23
N VAL A 263 -25.35 -15.08 12.78
CA VAL A 263 -26.46 -14.48 13.55
C VAL A 263 -26.89 -15.43 14.65
N VAL A 264 -27.04 -14.92 15.87
CA VAL A 264 -27.39 -15.70 17.06
C VAL A 264 -28.48 -14.95 17.82
N LYS A 265 -29.24 -15.68 18.65
CA LYS A 265 -30.25 -15.12 19.56
C LYS A 265 -29.65 -14.10 20.54
N PHE A 266 -30.43 -13.08 20.90
CA PHE A 266 -30.05 -12.06 21.87
C PHE A 266 -29.66 -12.64 23.24
N ALA A 267 -28.50 -12.26 23.76
CA ALA A 267 -28.05 -12.55 25.12
C ALA A 267 -27.36 -11.32 25.71
N THR A 268 -27.76 -10.89 26.92
CA THR A 268 -27.12 -9.75 27.59
C THR A 268 -25.64 -10.04 27.87
N PRO A 269 -24.78 -9.01 28.00
CA PRO A 269 -23.36 -9.21 28.34
C PRO A 269 -23.17 -10.07 29.60
N GLU A 270 -24.08 -9.95 30.57
CA GLU A 270 -24.12 -10.73 31.81
C GLU A 270 -24.46 -12.20 31.53
N GLN A 271 -25.58 -12.48 30.83
CA GLN A 271 -25.96 -13.84 30.43
C GLN A 271 -24.86 -14.52 29.61
N ARG A 272 -24.16 -13.75 28.75
CA ARG A 272 -23.04 -14.26 27.97
C ARG A 272 -21.85 -14.63 28.86
N ALA A 273 -21.55 -13.82 29.88
CA ALA A 273 -20.49 -14.13 30.85
C ALA A 273 -20.82 -15.37 31.68
N GLU A 274 -22.09 -15.55 32.05
CA GLU A 274 -22.59 -16.74 32.74
C GLU A 274 -22.44 -17.99 31.86
N MET A 275 -23.02 -17.99 30.65
CA MET A 275 -22.86 -19.09 29.69
C MET A 275 -21.39 -19.40 29.40
N ARG A 276 -20.54 -18.36 29.32
CA ARG A 276 -19.09 -18.53 29.15
C ARG A 276 -18.49 -19.27 30.34
N SER A 277 -18.84 -18.88 31.56
CA SER A 277 -18.33 -19.50 32.78
C SER A 277 -18.76 -20.97 32.89
N GLU A 278 -20.00 -21.28 32.52
CA GLU A 278 -20.54 -22.64 32.51
C GLU A 278 -19.84 -23.52 31.48
N LEU A 279 -19.64 -23.02 30.26
CA LEU A 279 -18.91 -23.75 29.22
C LEU A 279 -17.45 -23.98 29.61
N ILE A 280 -16.79 -23.00 30.25
CA ILE A 280 -15.43 -23.17 30.77
C ILE A 280 -15.39 -24.24 31.87
N LYS A 281 -16.39 -24.27 32.76
CA LYS A 281 -16.51 -25.32 33.79
C LYS A 281 -16.69 -26.70 33.15
N GLN A 282 -17.60 -26.83 32.17
CA GLN A 282 -17.81 -28.08 31.42
C GLN A 282 -16.52 -28.55 30.73
N ILE A 283 -15.80 -27.64 30.06
CA ILE A 283 -14.51 -27.97 29.43
C ILE A 283 -13.49 -28.40 30.49
N ALA A 284 -13.42 -27.69 31.63
CA ALA A 284 -12.50 -28.03 32.71
C ALA A 284 -12.80 -29.41 33.29
N GLU A 285 -14.06 -29.76 33.53
CA GLU A 285 -14.51 -31.07 34.00
C GLU A 285 -14.17 -32.19 33.01
N LEU A 286 -14.42 -31.99 31.71
CA LEU A 286 -14.08 -32.96 30.67
C LEU A 286 -12.57 -33.21 30.56
N THR A 287 -11.75 -32.20 30.87
CA THR A 287 -10.28 -32.34 30.89
C THR A 287 -9.71 -32.78 32.23
N LYS A 288 -10.52 -32.87 33.29
CA LYS A 288 -10.05 -33.19 34.64
C LYS A 288 -9.79 -34.69 34.74
N GLY A 289 -8.53 -35.05 35.06
CA GLY A 289 -8.14 -36.45 35.28
C GLY A 289 -7.41 -37.12 34.12
N HIS A 290 -7.21 -36.42 32.99
CA HIS A 290 -6.41 -36.92 31.87
C HIS A 290 -5.11 -36.12 31.74
N GLU A 291 -3.95 -36.78 31.87
CA GLU A 291 -2.63 -36.17 31.62
C GLU A 291 -2.41 -35.84 30.14
N VAL A 292 -3.01 -36.64 29.24
CA VAL A 292 -3.05 -36.44 27.79
C VAL A 292 -4.49 -36.61 27.32
N THR A 293 -5.00 -35.68 26.52
CA THR A 293 -6.42 -35.67 26.11
C THR A 293 -6.72 -36.75 25.07
N PRO A 294 -7.66 -37.68 25.33
CA PRO A 294 -8.14 -38.64 24.33
C PRO A 294 -8.77 -37.96 23.12
N GLY A 295 -8.72 -38.61 21.95
CA GLY A 295 -9.32 -38.09 20.71
C GLY A 295 -10.80 -37.71 20.84
N GLU A 296 -11.59 -38.54 21.53
CA GLU A 296 -13.01 -38.26 21.79
C GLU A 296 -13.23 -37.00 22.65
N VAL A 297 -12.33 -36.74 23.60
CA VAL A 297 -12.38 -35.55 24.46
C VAL A 297 -12.00 -34.32 23.66
N ILE A 298 -11.02 -34.43 22.75
CA ILE A 298 -10.65 -33.35 21.81
C ILE A 298 -11.86 -32.93 20.99
N GLU A 299 -12.58 -33.87 20.37
CA GLU A 299 -13.75 -33.57 19.56
C GLU A 299 -14.86 -32.90 20.36
N LYS A 300 -15.17 -33.41 21.56
CA LYS A 300 -16.16 -32.83 22.46
C LYS A 300 -15.78 -31.40 22.89
N VAL A 301 -14.53 -31.18 23.28
CA VAL A 301 -14.04 -29.85 23.65
C VAL A 301 -14.04 -28.90 22.45
N GLU A 302 -13.65 -29.35 21.26
CA GLU A 302 -13.72 -28.52 20.05
C GLU A 302 -15.16 -28.15 19.68
N LEU A 303 -16.13 -29.04 19.88
CA LEU A 303 -17.54 -28.75 19.66
C LEU A 303 -18.06 -27.70 20.65
N LEU A 304 -17.66 -27.79 21.93
CA LEU A 304 -17.98 -26.76 22.94
C LEU A 304 -17.31 -25.42 22.64
N LEU A 305 -16.05 -25.41 22.19
CA LEU A 305 -15.33 -24.19 21.81
C LEU A 305 -15.87 -23.54 20.53
N LYS A 306 -16.56 -24.29 19.66
CA LYS A 306 -17.22 -23.77 18.47
C LYS A 306 -18.50 -22.99 18.78
N LYS A 307 -19.06 -23.10 19.99
CA LYS A 307 -20.25 -22.34 20.41
C LYS A 307 -19.98 -20.84 20.39
N SER A 308 -21.05 -20.06 20.19
CA SER A 308 -21.00 -18.65 19.84
C SER A 308 -20.58 -17.67 20.94
N VAL A 309 -20.24 -18.20 22.10
CA VAL A 309 -19.92 -17.41 23.29
C VAL A 309 -18.46 -16.93 23.25
N PHE A 310 -17.55 -17.72 22.67
CA PHE A 310 -16.10 -17.49 22.72
C PHE A 310 -15.58 -16.67 21.53
N SER A 311 -14.79 -15.63 21.82
CA SER A 311 -14.03 -14.90 20.79
C SER A 311 -12.95 -15.79 20.15
N THR A 312 -12.46 -15.41 18.96
CA THR A 312 -11.35 -16.12 18.31
C THR A 312 -10.13 -16.25 19.22
N GLY A 313 -9.79 -15.18 19.94
CA GLY A 313 -8.68 -15.17 20.91
C GLY A 313 -8.93 -16.14 22.07
N ASP A 314 -10.13 -16.10 22.65
CA ASP A 314 -10.51 -17.00 23.74
C ASP A 314 -10.48 -18.48 23.31
N ARG A 315 -10.94 -18.79 22.09
CA ARG A 315 -10.87 -20.15 21.54
C ARG A 315 -9.43 -20.65 21.48
N VAL A 316 -8.50 -19.80 21.03
CA VAL A 316 -7.08 -20.15 20.94
C VAL A 316 -6.48 -20.35 22.33
N THR A 317 -6.78 -19.46 23.30
CA THR A 317 -6.22 -19.56 24.65
C THR A 317 -6.77 -20.79 25.39
N LEU A 318 -8.07 -21.04 25.33
CA LEU A 318 -8.71 -22.21 25.94
C LEU A 318 -8.24 -23.51 25.29
N ARG A 319 -8.11 -23.55 23.96
CA ARG A 319 -7.54 -24.69 23.25
C ARG A 319 -6.13 -25.00 23.74
N ARG A 320 -5.25 -24.00 23.85
CA ARG A 320 -3.89 -24.19 24.38
C ARG A 320 -3.87 -24.64 25.83
N LYS A 321 -4.82 -24.18 26.65
CA LYS A 321 -4.90 -24.50 28.08
C LYS A 321 -5.37 -25.94 28.32
N HIS A 322 -6.43 -26.35 27.64
CA HIS A 322 -7.18 -27.59 27.88
C HIS A 322 -6.79 -28.73 26.93
N LEU A 323 -6.49 -28.43 25.66
CA LEU A 323 -6.01 -29.41 24.68
C LEU A 323 -4.49 -29.31 24.55
N ARG A 324 -3.79 -29.66 25.64
CA ARG A 324 -2.33 -29.64 25.66
C ARG A 324 -1.79 -30.79 24.82
N ARG A 325 -0.71 -30.50 24.09
CA ARG A 325 0.08 -31.56 23.46
C ARG A 325 0.77 -32.37 24.56
N PRO A 326 0.97 -33.68 24.37
CA PRO A 326 1.72 -34.49 25.32
C PRO A 326 3.14 -33.94 25.49
N LEU A 327 3.64 -33.97 26.72
CA LEU A 327 4.98 -33.50 27.03
C LEU A 327 6.02 -34.51 26.49
N PRO A 328 7.18 -34.03 25.99
CA PRO A 328 8.29 -34.92 25.65
C PRO A 328 8.77 -35.69 26.88
N ILE A 329 8.93 -37.01 26.75
CA ILE A 329 9.43 -37.89 27.81
C ILE A 329 10.95 -38.06 27.62
N PRO A 330 11.79 -37.84 28.65
CA PRO A 330 13.22 -38.08 28.54
C PRO A 330 13.52 -39.58 28.38
N ILE A 331 14.41 -39.94 27.46
CA ILE A 331 14.82 -41.33 27.23
C ILE A 331 16.03 -41.65 28.12
N SER A 332 15.87 -42.63 29.01
CA SER A 332 16.95 -43.24 29.79
C SER A 332 17.47 -44.52 29.11
N PRO A 333 18.70 -44.99 29.43
CA PRO A 333 19.25 -46.23 28.87
C PRO A 333 18.38 -47.47 29.09
N GLU A 334 17.65 -47.50 30.20
CA GLU A 334 16.76 -48.60 30.60
C GLU A 334 15.49 -48.65 29.73
N ASN A 335 14.88 -47.49 29.45
CA ASN A 335 13.59 -47.40 28.74
C ASN A 335 13.74 -47.22 27.21
N ARG A 336 14.98 -47.08 26.71
CA ARG A 336 15.28 -46.82 25.30
C ARG A 336 14.69 -47.85 24.34
N LYS A 337 14.81 -49.15 24.67
CA LYS A 337 14.30 -50.24 23.81
C LYS A 337 12.78 -50.21 23.68
N GLU A 338 12.07 -49.71 24.68
CA GLU A 338 10.62 -49.61 24.67
C GLU A 338 10.15 -48.46 23.78
N PHE A 339 10.73 -47.26 23.94
CA PHE A 339 10.41 -46.11 23.11
C PHE A 339 10.82 -46.28 21.64
N GLU A 340 11.91 -47.01 21.35
CA GLU A 340 12.28 -47.37 19.98
C GLU A 340 11.26 -48.34 19.34
N LYS A 341 10.67 -49.25 20.13
CA LYS A 341 9.57 -50.12 19.65
C LYS A 341 8.31 -49.32 19.39
N LEU A 342 7.94 -48.40 20.29
CA LEU A 342 6.77 -47.53 20.12
C LEU A 342 6.94 -46.58 18.93
N ALA A 343 8.13 -46.00 18.74
CA ALA A 343 8.44 -45.19 17.57
C ALA A 343 8.33 -46.00 16.26
N LYS A 344 8.79 -47.26 16.26
CA LYS A 344 8.64 -48.17 15.10
C LYS A 344 7.18 -48.54 14.80
N LYS A 345 6.32 -48.58 15.81
CA LYS A 345 4.87 -48.77 15.65
C LYS A 345 4.13 -47.52 15.14
N GLY A 346 4.82 -46.37 15.03
CA GLY A 346 4.21 -45.10 14.61
C GLY A 346 3.51 -44.34 15.74
N GLU A 347 3.67 -44.80 16.98
CA GLU A 347 3.04 -44.24 18.19
C GLU A 347 3.80 -43.01 18.75
N GLY A 348 4.89 -42.59 18.10
CA GLY A 348 5.63 -41.39 18.46
C GLY A 348 6.92 -41.22 17.68
N GLU A 349 7.65 -40.13 17.95
CA GLU A 349 8.94 -39.81 17.35
C GLU A 349 10.01 -39.59 18.43
N ILE A 350 11.23 -40.07 18.18
CA ILE A 350 12.39 -39.76 19.02
C ILE A 350 13.08 -38.52 18.43
N ARG A 351 13.27 -37.48 19.25
CA ARG A 351 13.97 -36.26 18.87
C ARG A 351 15.14 -35.98 19.80
N LYS A 352 16.22 -35.46 19.24
CA LYS A 352 17.38 -35.00 20.01
C LYS A 352 17.25 -33.52 20.29
N VAL A 353 17.41 -33.12 21.54
CA VAL A 353 17.32 -31.74 22.00
C VAL A 353 18.59 -31.40 22.77
N TRP A 354 19.20 -30.25 22.45
CA TRP A 354 20.34 -29.72 23.18
C TRP A 354 19.86 -29.07 24.49
N LEU A 355 20.30 -29.59 25.64
CA LEU A 355 20.02 -28.97 26.94
C LEU A 355 21.16 -28.02 27.32
N SER A 356 20.91 -26.72 27.17
CA SER A 356 21.90 -25.66 27.43
C SER A 356 22.50 -25.71 28.84
N GLN A 357 21.72 -26.14 29.85
CA GLN A 357 22.19 -26.20 31.23
C GLN A 357 23.23 -27.31 31.46
N GLN A 358 23.13 -28.40 30.70
CA GLN A 358 24.01 -29.57 30.84
C GLN A 358 25.09 -29.62 29.74
N GLN A 359 24.99 -28.75 28.73
CA GLN A 359 25.87 -28.72 27.54
C GLN A 359 25.96 -30.08 26.83
N THR A 360 24.86 -30.82 26.81
CA THR A 360 24.76 -32.17 26.24
C THR A 360 23.51 -32.34 25.40
N MET A 361 23.57 -33.26 24.44
CA MET A 361 22.42 -33.69 23.66
C MET A 361 21.64 -34.76 24.42
N HIS A 362 20.34 -34.53 24.61
CA HIS A 362 19.42 -35.50 25.23
C HIS A 362 18.40 -35.98 24.21
N GLU A 363 18.05 -37.27 24.28
CA GLU A 363 17.00 -37.86 23.46
C GLU A 363 15.67 -37.80 24.23
N PHE A 364 14.63 -37.30 23.58
CA PHE A 364 13.26 -37.26 24.10
C PHE A 364 12.33 -38.03 23.17
N TYR A 365 11.42 -38.79 23.75
CA TYR A 365 10.31 -39.41 23.05
C TYR A 365 9.10 -38.49 23.06
N ILE A 366 8.56 -38.19 21.89
CA ILE A 366 7.36 -37.38 21.71
C ILE A 366 6.24 -38.32 21.23
N PRO A 367 5.25 -38.66 22.06
CA PRO A 367 4.15 -39.52 21.64
C PRO A 367 3.25 -38.79 20.64
N THR A 368 2.72 -39.53 19.67
CA THR A 368 1.61 -39.05 18.83
C THR A 368 0.29 -39.23 19.60
N GLY A 369 -0.67 -38.31 19.44
CA GLY A 369 -1.82 -38.16 20.35
C GLY A 369 -2.78 -39.36 20.52
N ALA A 370 -2.52 -40.50 19.89
CA ALA A 370 -3.30 -41.74 20.01
C ALA A 370 -2.71 -42.75 21.02
N SER A 371 -1.46 -42.55 21.43
CA SER A 371 -0.66 -43.56 22.13
C SER A 371 -0.07 -42.99 23.41
N MET A 372 -0.91 -42.87 24.43
CA MET A 372 -0.49 -43.15 25.79
C MET A 372 -1.69 -43.66 26.58
N ILE A 373 -1.81 -44.99 26.59
CA ILE A 373 -2.42 -45.72 27.70
C ILE A 373 -1.34 -45.80 28.78
N PHE A 374 -1.74 -45.64 30.05
CA PHE A 374 -0.99 -45.87 31.29
C PHE A 374 -0.23 -44.67 31.88
N ASN A 375 -0.72 -44.15 33.01
CA ASN A 375 -0.43 -44.76 34.32
C ASN A 375 -1.72 -45.08 35.06
#